data_AF-A0A3A9A139-F1
#
_entry.id   AF-A0A3A9A139-F1
#
_cell.length_a   1.000
_cell.length_b   1.000
_cell.length_c   1.000
_cell.angle_alpha   90.00
_cell.angle_beta   90.00
_cell.angle_gamma   90.00
#
_symmetry.space_group_name_H-M   'P 1'
#
loop_
_entity.id
_entity.type
_entity.pdbx_description
1 polymer ?
#
loop_
_entity_poly.entity_id
_entity_poly.type
_entity_poly.pdbx_seq_one_letter_code
_entity_poly.pdbx_strand_id
1 'polypeptide(L)'
;MEQEFWQRERAANNTRRKPLDDLDYIHLPMEIFPMELLQDNPKIEDYRQIILSLKDQPIVNFTGLTNTELKLRYGAPNITKLTTYDQNYTLLARTLQQWAQALYDSGFSREACQLLEFAMSTHTDVSASYRLLCRIYQENGTPEKIGTLYPVAQSLTSAMQKPIVRILQEFDQSSD
;
A
#
# COMPACT_ATOMS: atom_id res chain seq x y z
N MET A 1 -17.67 19.71 -19.36
CA MET A 1 -16.25 19.32 -19.10
C MET A 1 -15.46 20.41 -18.39
N GLU A 2 -14.99 21.48 -19.04
CA GLU A 2 -14.12 22.47 -18.35
C GLU A 2 -14.86 23.29 -17.27
N GLN A 3 -16.06 23.79 -17.58
CA GLN A 3 -16.86 24.55 -16.61
C GLN A 3 -17.25 23.72 -15.38
N GLU A 4 -17.58 22.44 -15.56
CA GLU A 4 -17.92 21.53 -14.46
C GLU A 4 -16.71 21.24 -13.56
N PHE A 5 -15.53 21.09 -14.15
CA PHE A 5 -14.28 20.95 -13.40
C PHE A 5 -14.02 22.18 -12.53
N TRP A 6 -14.11 23.38 -13.11
CA TRP A 6 -13.91 24.63 -12.36
C TRP A 6 -14.97 24.86 -11.27
N GLN A 7 -16.23 24.48 -11.52
CA GLN A 7 -17.27 24.52 -10.50
C GLN A 7 -16.99 23.57 -9.35
N ARG A 8 -16.58 22.33 -9.66
CA ARG A 8 -16.24 21.32 -8.67
C ARG A 8 -15.03 21.72 -7.84
N GLU A 9 -13.98 22.27 -8.46
CA GLU A 9 -12.81 22.77 -7.74
C GLU A 9 -13.14 23.98 -6.86
N ARG A 10 -14.00 24.89 -7.32
CA ARG A 10 -14.50 26.00 -6.48
C ARG A 10 -15.30 25.48 -5.28
N ALA A 11 -16.16 24.49 -5.46
CA ALA A 11 -16.91 23.89 -4.36
C ALA A 11 -15.98 23.21 -3.35
N ALA A 12 -14.98 22.47 -3.85
CA ALA A 12 -13.96 21.81 -3.04
C ALA A 12 -13.20 22.81 -2.16
N ASN A 13 -12.72 23.92 -2.74
CA ASN A 13 -11.98 24.95 -2.01
C ASN A 13 -12.82 25.69 -0.95
N ASN A 14 -14.15 25.71 -1.09
CA ASN A 14 -15.06 26.30 -0.11
C ASN A 14 -15.59 25.31 0.93
N THR A 15 -15.24 24.02 0.82
CA THR A 15 -15.72 23.00 1.75
C THR A 15 -15.08 23.20 3.12
N ARG A 16 -15.92 23.40 4.14
CA ARG A 16 -15.49 23.59 5.53
C ARG A 16 -14.79 22.35 6.06
N ARG A 17 -13.94 22.54 7.08
CA ARG A 17 -13.28 21.45 7.81
C ARG A 17 -14.31 20.44 8.30
N LYS A 18 -14.02 19.16 8.08
CA LYS A 18 -14.76 18.03 8.65
C LYS A 18 -13.86 17.24 9.61
N PRO A 19 -14.45 16.46 10.53
CA PRO A 19 -13.71 15.49 11.34
C PRO A 19 -12.96 14.49 10.45
N LEU A 20 -11.87 13.94 10.98
CA LEU A 20 -11.05 12.93 10.30
C LEU A 20 -11.10 11.57 11.02
N ASP A 21 -12.00 11.42 11.99
CA ASP A 21 -12.06 10.25 12.87
C ASP A 21 -12.51 8.97 12.13
N ASP A 22 -13.22 9.13 11.01
CA ASP A 22 -13.73 8.04 10.16
C ASP A 22 -12.75 7.59 9.07
N LEU A 23 -11.48 8.02 9.13
CA LEU A 23 -10.47 7.58 8.16
C LEU A 23 -10.00 6.15 8.47
N ASP A 24 -9.73 5.39 7.41
CA ASP A 24 -9.15 4.04 7.50
C ASP A 24 -7.65 4.12 7.85
N TYR A 25 -7.36 4.41 9.11
CA TYR A 25 -5.99 4.50 9.62
C TYR A 25 -5.29 3.14 9.59
N ILE A 26 -4.11 3.12 8.98
CA ILE A 26 -3.24 1.94 8.95
C ILE A 26 -2.38 1.93 10.21
N HIS A 27 -2.54 0.89 11.02
CA HIS A 27 -1.69 0.61 12.17
C HIS A 27 -0.62 -0.40 11.79
N LEU A 28 0.62 -0.18 12.24
CA LEU A 28 1.74 -1.07 11.98
C LEU A 28 1.82 -2.15 13.07
N PRO A 29 1.53 -3.43 12.77
CA PRO A 29 1.69 -4.53 13.72
C PRO A 29 3.18 -4.85 13.86
N MET A 30 3.87 -4.18 14.79
CA MET A 30 5.33 -4.23 14.91
C MET A 30 5.90 -5.65 15.05
N GLU A 31 5.09 -6.60 15.53
CA GLU A 31 5.41 -8.02 15.68
C GLU A 31 5.66 -8.77 14.37
N ILE A 32 5.14 -8.28 13.23
CA ILE A 32 5.36 -8.93 11.92
C ILE A 32 6.66 -8.48 11.25
N PHE A 33 7.24 -7.36 11.70
CA PHE A 33 8.41 -6.78 11.07
C PHE A 33 9.66 -7.51 11.54
N PRO A 34 10.52 -8.00 10.64
CA PRO A 34 11.71 -8.78 11.00
C PRO A 34 12.84 -7.88 11.50
N MET A 35 12.66 -7.31 12.69
CA MET A 35 13.56 -6.30 13.27
C MET A 35 14.96 -6.82 13.58
N GLU A 36 15.13 -8.14 13.72
CA GLU A 36 16.40 -8.76 14.10
C GLU A 36 17.13 -9.43 12.92
N LEU A 37 16.52 -9.50 11.73
CA LEU A 37 17.14 -10.14 10.58
C LEU A 37 18.04 -9.17 9.81
N LEU A 38 19.14 -9.70 9.25
CA LEU A 38 20.03 -8.94 8.36
C LEU A 38 20.49 -7.60 8.98
N GLN A 39 20.89 -7.61 10.26
CA GLN A 39 21.35 -6.40 10.98
C GLN A 39 22.58 -5.75 10.33
N ASP A 40 23.44 -6.54 9.70
CA ASP A 40 24.63 -6.04 9.02
C ASP A 40 24.36 -5.44 7.63
N ASN A 41 23.11 -5.46 7.14
CA ASN A 41 22.74 -4.90 5.85
C ASN A 41 22.23 -3.46 6.00
N PRO A 42 22.97 -2.44 5.51
CA PRO A 42 22.59 -1.04 5.66
C PRO A 42 21.21 -0.70 5.08
N LYS A 43 20.80 -1.35 3.98
CA LYS A 43 19.47 -1.11 3.38
C LYS A 43 18.35 -1.59 4.29
N ILE A 44 18.55 -2.73 4.95
CA ILE A 44 17.55 -3.26 5.90
C ILE A 44 17.45 -2.34 7.11
N GLU A 45 18.59 -1.78 7.57
CA GLU A 45 18.57 -0.79 8.63
C GLU A 45 17.82 0.48 8.24
N ASP A 46 18.00 0.99 7.03
CA ASP A 46 17.21 2.12 6.52
C ASP A 46 15.70 1.82 6.54
N TYR A 47 15.29 0.61 6.11
CA TYR A 47 13.89 0.20 6.15
C TYR A 47 13.34 0.09 7.58
N ARG A 48 14.14 -0.44 8.53
CA ARG A 48 13.78 -0.48 9.95
C ARG A 48 13.55 0.92 10.51
N GLN A 49 14.48 1.84 10.27
CA GLN A 49 14.35 3.22 10.75
C GLN A 49 13.13 3.92 10.15
N ILE A 50 12.84 3.69 8.87
CA ILE A 50 11.61 4.20 8.24
C ILE A 50 10.37 3.67 8.95
N ILE A 51 10.25 2.36 9.16
CA ILE A 51 9.09 1.77 9.86
C ILE A 51 8.97 2.29 11.29
N LEU A 52 10.08 2.40 12.02
CA LEU A 52 10.08 2.96 13.37
C LEU A 52 9.65 4.42 13.40
N SER A 53 10.02 5.22 12.39
CA SER A 53 9.57 6.61 12.27
C SER A 53 8.09 6.72 11.91
N LEU A 54 7.55 5.75 11.18
CA LEU A 54 6.15 5.72 10.72
C LEU A 54 5.19 5.17 11.77
N LYS A 55 5.65 4.36 12.73
CA LYS A 55 4.78 3.66 13.70
C LYS A 55 3.84 4.59 14.49
N ASP A 56 4.30 5.80 14.77
CA ASP A 56 3.57 6.81 15.56
C ASP A 56 2.94 7.91 14.67
N GLN A 57 3.01 7.74 13.35
CA GLN A 57 2.47 8.69 12.38
C GLN A 57 1.10 8.24 11.87
N PRO A 58 0.20 9.17 11.55
CA PRO A 58 -1.03 8.86 10.84
C PRO A 58 -0.73 8.43 9.40
N ILE A 59 -1.21 7.25 9.02
CA ILE A 59 -1.04 6.66 7.70
C ILE A 59 -2.42 6.32 7.14
N VAL A 60 -2.73 6.82 5.96
CA VAL A 60 -4.00 6.51 5.27
C VAL A 60 -3.71 6.37 3.79
N ASN A 61 -4.22 5.31 3.18
CA ASN A 61 -4.12 5.09 1.75
C ASN A 61 -5.20 5.90 1.02
N PHE A 62 -4.80 6.99 0.34
CA PHE A 62 -5.69 7.78 -0.50
C PHE A 62 -5.48 7.54 -2.00
N THR A 63 -4.77 6.48 -2.37
CA THR A 63 -4.55 6.12 -3.77
C THR A 63 -5.88 6.11 -4.54
N GLY A 64 -5.86 6.76 -5.71
CA GLY A 64 -7.03 6.89 -6.58
C GLY A 64 -7.99 8.03 -6.20
N LEU A 65 -7.73 8.79 -5.12
CA LEU A 65 -8.45 10.02 -4.81
C LEU A 65 -7.68 11.25 -5.27
N THR A 66 -8.38 12.19 -5.90
CA THR A 66 -7.81 13.50 -6.26
C THR A 66 -7.86 14.47 -5.08
N ASN A 67 -7.00 15.48 -5.09
CA ASN A 67 -7.05 16.58 -4.11
C ASN A 67 -8.44 17.23 -4.06
N THR A 68 -9.08 17.41 -5.22
CA THR A 68 -10.45 17.93 -5.30
C THR A 68 -11.44 17.05 -4.52
N GLU A 69 -11.35 15.73 -4.66
CA GLU A 69 -12.19 14.79 -3.91
C GLU A 69 -11.90 14.79 -2.42
N LEU A 70 -10.63 14.83 -2.02
CA LEU A 70 -10.24 14.93 -0.61
C LEU A 70 -10.78 16.22 0.02
N LYS A 71 -10.65 17.36 -0.67
CA LYS A 71 -11.21 18.65 -0.22
C LYS A 71 -12.74 18.59 -0.10
N LEU A 72 -13.46 17.96 -1.02
CA LEU A 72 -14.92 17.81 -0.96
C LEU A 72 -15.34 16.89 0.21
N ARG A 73 -14.61 15.80 0.43
CA ARG A 73 -14.94 14.80 1.46
C ARG A 73 -14.61 15.30 2.86
N TYR A 74 -13.45 15.93 3.04
CA TYR A 74 -12.86 16.21 4.35
C TYR A 74 -12.61 17.71 4.62
N GLY A 75 -12.87 18.57 3.64
CA GLY A 75 -12.69 20.01 3.73
C GLY A 75 -11.32 20.48 3.25
N ALA A 76 -11.31 21.62 2.55
CA ALA A 76 -10.08 22.24 2.06
C ALA A 76 -9.05 22.55 3.16
N PRO A 77 -9.44 22.97 4.38
CA PRO A 77 -8.48 23.22 5.45
C PRO A 77 -7.70 21.98 5.94
N ASN A 78 -8.15 20.77 5.60
CA ASN A 78 -7.49 19.52 5.99
C ASN A 78 -6.49 19.03 4.93
N ILE A 79 -6.45 19.63 3.73
CA ILE A 79 -5.71 19.06 2.59
C ILE A 79 -4.22 18.83 2.91
N THR A 80 -3.57 19.77 3.60
CA THR A 80 -2.15 19.62 3.99
C THR A 80 -1.93 18.41 4.89
N LYS A 81 -2.83 18.15 5.85
CA LYS A 81 -2.75 16.96 6.72
C LYS A 81 -2.96 15.68 5.93
N LEU A 82 -3.97 15.65 5.07
CA LEU A 82 -4.29 14.47 4.25
C LEU A 82 -3.16 14.13 3.29
N THR A 83 -2.51 15.15 2.71
CA THR A 83 -1.30 14.96 1.91
C THR A 83 -0.16 14.34 2.72
N THR A 84 0.04 14.75 3.97
CA THR A 84 1.04 14.10 4.84
C THR A 84 0.70 12.64 5.11
N TYR A 85 -0.59 12.31 5.35
CA TYR A 85 -1.01 10.93 5.61
C TYR A 85 -0.78 10.04 4.38
N ASP A 86 -1.04 10.58 3.19
CA ASP A 86 -0.81 9.91 1.90
C ASP A 86 0.69 9.72 1.61
N GLN A 87 1.51 10.72 1.93
CA GLN A 87 2.96 10.63 1.81
C GLN A 87 3.54 9.56 2.74
N ASN A 88 3.04 9.48 3.98
CA ASN A 88 3.42 8.42 4.92
C ASN A 88 3.05 7.04 4.35
N TYR A 89 1.86 6.91 3.73
CA TYR A 89 1.45 5.66 3.08
C TYR A 89 2.33 5.31 1.87
N THR A 90 2.64 6.28 1.02
CA THR A 90 3.53 6.09 -0.13
C THR A 90 4.91 5.60 0.32
N LEU A 91 5.44 6.18 1.40
CA LEU A 91 6.70 5.74 2.01
C LEU A 91 6.58 4.31 2.53
N LEU A 92 5.52 4.00 3.29
CA LEU A 92 5.26 2.66 3.81
C LEU A 92 5.19 1.61 2.69
N ALA A 93 4.36 1.83 1.67
CA ALA A 93 4.12 0.88 0.59
C ALA A 93 5.42 0.54 -0.18
N ARG A 94 6.24 1.56 -0.46
CA ARG A 94 7.56 1.39 -1.08
C ARG A 94 8.50 0.61 -0.16
N THR A 95 8.59 0.98 1.11
CA THR A 95 9.48 0.32 2.08
C THR A 95 9.10 -1.15 2.27
N LEU A 96 7.81 -1.48 2.39
CA LEU A 96 7.34 -2.86 2.50
C LEU A 96 7.76 -3.70 1.29
N GLN A 97 7.59 -3.19 0.07
CA GLN A 97 7.98 -3.90 -1.14
C GLN A 97 9.49 -4.13 -1.20
N GLN A 98 10.28 -3.08 -0.95
CA GLN A 98 11.74 -3.15 -1.04
C GLN A 98 12.35 -4.02 0.06
N TRP A 99 11.79 -3.97 1.26
CA TRP A 99 12.21 -4.81 2.38
C TRP A 99 11.85 -6.27 2.12
N ALA A 100 10.62 -6.57 1.67
CA ALA A 100 10.23 -7.92 1.30
C ALA A 100 11.12 -8.51 0.19
N GLN A 101 11.46 -7.71 -0.83
CA GLN A 101 12.37 -8.15 -1.88
C GLN A 101 13.75 -8.49 -1.31
N ALA A 102 14.32 -7.63 -0.46
CA ALA A 102 15.64 -7.86 0.12
C ALA A 102 15.68 -9.09 1.05
N LEU A 103 14.60 -9.34 1.79
CA LEU A 103 14.43 -10.56 2.60
C LEU A 103 14.37 -11.80 1.73
N TYR A 104 13.53 -11.77 0.68
CA TYR A 104 13.39 -12.86 -0.26
C TYR A 104 14.71 -13.20 -0.96
N ASP A 105 15.44 -12.19 -1.45
CA ASP A 105 16.74 -12.34 -2.09
C ASP A 105 17.80 -12.95 -1.14
N SER A 106 17.60 -12.77 0.18
CA SER A 106 18.47 -13.31 1.23
C SER A 106 17.99 -14.67 1.78
N GLY A 107 16.97 -15.28 1.18
CA GLY A 107 16.43 -16.58 1.57
C GLY A 107 15.37 -16.54 2.68
N PHE A 108 14.98 -15.36 3.17
CA PHE A 108 13.95 -15.18 4.20
C PHE A 108 12.56 -15.05 3.57
N SER A 109 12.16 -16.10 2.83
CA SER A 109 10.91 -16.14 2.07
C SER A 109 9.66 -16.02 2.96
N ARG A 110 9.70 -16.61 4.16
CA ARG A 110 8.58 -16.54 5.12
C ARG A 110 8.31 -15.11 5.57
N GLU A 111 9.35 -14.38 5.97
CA GLU A 111 9.24 -13.00 6.45
C GLU A 111 8.88 -12.05 5.32
N ALA A 112 9.43 -12.28 4.12
CA ALA A 112 9.00 -11.57 2.91
C ALA A 112 7.50 -11.77 2.64
N CYS A 113 7.00 -13.02 2.74
CA CYS A 113 5.58 -13.34 2.62
C CYS A 113 4.73 -12.53 3.59
N GLN A 114 5.11 -12.51 4.88
CA GLN A 114 4.36 -11.81 5.93
C GLN A 114 4.29 -10.29 5.68
N LEU A 115 5.40 -9.65 5.27
CA LEU A 115 5.39 -8.24 4.92
C LEU A 115 4.51 -7.93 3.71
N LEU A 116 4.50 -8.82 2.72
CA LEU A 116 3.67 -8.65 1.52
C LEU A 116 2.19 -8.89 1.81
N GLU A 117 1.83 -9.89 2.61
CA GLU A 117 0.46 -10.13 3.07
C GLU A 117 -0.07 -8.91 3.84
N PHE A 118 0.76 -8.30 4.70
CA PHE A 118 0.41 -7.03 5.33
C PHE A 118 0.24 -5.91 4.30
N ALA A 119 1.16 -5.77 3.35
CA ALA A 119 1.02 -4.78 2.28
C ALA A 119 -0.32 -4.94 1.52
N MET A 120 -0.78 -6.17 1.27
CA MET A 120 -2.09 -6.44 0.65
C MET A 120 -3.24 -5.97 1.53
N SER A 121 -3.19 -6.20 2.84
CA SER A 121 -4.24 -5.72 3.77
C SER A 121 -4.36 -4.18 3.80
N THR A 122 -3.30 -3.46 3.44
CA THR A 122 -3.31 -2.00 3.32
C THR A 122 -3.76 -1.49 1.94
N HIS A 123 -4.22 -2.39 1.07
CA HIS A 123 -4.65 -2.09 -0.30
C HIS A 123 -3.55 -1.44 -1.15
N THR A 124 -2.31 -1.95 -1.03
CA THR A 124 -1.20 -1.51 -1.88
C THR A 124 -1.51 -1.75 -3.36
N ASP A 125 -1.10 -0.81 -4.19
CA ASP A 125 -1.17 -0.89 -5.65
C ASP A 125 0.21 -1.07 -6.30
N VAL A 126 1.21 -1.46 -5.50
CA VAL A 126 2.56 -1.77 -5.98
C VAL A 126 2.57 -3.16 -6.63
N SER A 127 2.55 -3.19 -7.97
CA SER A 127 2.49 -4.43 -8.75
C SER A 127 3.64 -5.42 -8.48
N ALA A 128 4.83 -4.91 -8.13
CA ALA A 128 5.96 -5.75 -7.74
C ALA A 128 5.68 -6.57 -6.46
N SER A 129 4.89 -6.04 -5.53
CA SER A 129 4.48 -6.76 -4.32
C SER A 129 3.59 -7.96 -4.65
N TYR A 130 2.62 -7.78 -5.55
CA TYR A 130 1.76 -8.88 -6.00
C TYR A 130 2.58 -9.96 -6.72
N ARG A 131 3.44 -9.56 -7.65
CA ARG A 131 4.29 -10.51 -8.39
C ARG A 131 5.19 -11.33 -7.46
N LEU A 132 5.81 -10.68 -6.47
CA LEU A 132 6.68 -11.36 -5.52
C LEU A 132 5.87 -12.31 -4.61
N LEU A 133 4.70 -11.86 -4.13
CA LEU A 133 3.84 -12.68 -3.28
C LEU A 133 3.32 -13.93 -4.01
N CYS A 134 2.89 -13.79 -5.27
CA CYS A 134 2.48 -14.95 -6.08
C CYS A 134 3.62 -15.96 -6.26
N ARG A 135 4.84 -15.47 -6.54
CA ARG A 135 6.03 -16.33 -6.62
C ARG A 135 6.28 -17.07 -5.32
N ILE A 136 6.26 -16.37 -4.19
CA ILE A 136 6.44 -16.98 -2.87
C ILE A 136 5.36 -18.04 -2.59
N TYR A 137 4.10 -17.78 -2.94
CA TYR A 137 3.02 -18.76 -2.79
C TYR A 137 3.24 -20.01 -3.62
N GLN A 138 3.70 -19.90 -4.87
CA GLN A 138 4.03 -21.06 -5.70
C GLN A 138 5.21 -21.85 -5.12
N GLU A 139 6.28 -21.16 -4.73
CA GLU A 139 7.48 -21.79 -4.16
C GLU A 139 7.21 -22.50 -2.83
N ASN A 140 6.28 -21.98 -2.04
CA ASN A 140 5.84 -22.60 -0.79
C ASN A 140 4.82 -23.73 -0.99
N GLY A 141 4.43 -24.06 -2.23
CA GLY A 141 3.44 -25.09 -2.53
C GLY A 141 2.01 -24.72 -2.11
N THR A 142 1.70 -23.42 -2.08
CA THR A 142 0.38 -22.86 -1.72
C THR A 142 -0.20 -21.95 -2.82
N PRO A 143 -0.18 -22.35 -4.12
CA PRO A 143 -0.66 -21.50 -5.21
C PRO A 143 -2.14 -21.10 -5.07
N GLU A 144 -2.97 -21.88 -4.36
CA GLU A 144 -4.37 -21.58 -4.09
C GLU A 144 -4.57 -20.24 -3.38
N LYS A 145 -3.56 -19.74 -2.66
CA LYS A 145 -3.59 -18.41 -2.02
C LYS A 145 -3.56 -17.25 -3.01
N ILE A 146 -3.14 -17.47 -4.27
CA ILE A 146 -3.19 -16.42 -5.30
C ILE A 146 -4.65 -15.96 -5.51
N GLY A 147 -5.60 -16.89 -5.43
CA GLY A 147 -7.03 -16.62 -5.49
C GLY A 147 -7.51 -15.58 -4.48
N THR A 148 -6.89 -15.51 -3.29
CA THR A 148 -7.27 -14.57 -2.24
C THR A 148 -6.81 -13.13 -2.53
N LEU A 149 -5.94 -12.92 -3.51
CA LEU A 149 -5.45 -11.60 -3.90
C LEU A 149 -6.40 -10.88 -4.86
N TYR A 150 -7.28 -11.60 -5.56
CA TYR A 150 -8.20 -10.99 -6.54
C TYR A 150 -9.17 -9.97 -5.93
N PRO A 151 -9.84 -10.23 -4.80
CA PRO A 151 -10.75 -9.23 -4.22
C PRO A 151 -10.05 -7.92 -3.92
N VAL A 152 -8.84 -7.97 -3.36
CA VAL A 152 -8.01 -6.80 -3.07
C VAL A 152 -7.59 -6.08 -4.36
N ALA A 153 -7.08 -6.84 -5.35
CA ALA A 153 -6.68 -6.28 -6.63
C ALA A 153 -7.84 -5.61 -7.39
N GLN A 154 -9.04 -6.18 -7.31
CA GLN A 154 -10.25 -5.66 -7.94
C GLN A 154 -10.80 -4.43 -7.22
N SER A 155 -10.62 -4.31 -5.90
CA SER A 155 -11.06 -3.13 -5.16
C SER A 155 -10.14 -1.91 -5.33
N LEU A 156 -8.95 -2.08 -5.92
CA LEU A 156 -8.04 -0.97 -6.19
C LEU A 156 -8.67 0.04 -7.16
N THR A 157 -8.58 1.32 -6.80
CA THR A 157 -9.05 2.47 -7.60
C THR A 157 -7.94 3.08 -8.46
N SER A 158 -6.72 2.56 -8.37
CA SER A 158 -5.54 3.10 -9.05
C SER A 158 -5.40 2.58 -10.48
N ALA A 159 -4.55 3.24 -11.28
CA ALA A 159 -4.23 2.81 -12.64
C ALA A 159 -3.59 1.39 -12.69
N MET A 160 -3.06 0.91 -11.56
CA MET A 160 -2.42 -0.39 -11.44
C MET A 160 -3.39 -1.55 -11.26
N GLN A 161 -4.68 -1.29 -11.02
CA GLN A 161 -5.72 -2.32 -10.86
C GLN A 161 -5.67 -3.36 -12.01
N LYS A 162 -5.82 -2.91 -13.26
CA LYS A 162 -5.82 -3.82 -14.43
C LYS A 162 -4.48 -4.54 -14.63
N PRO A 163 -3.32 -3.86 -14.58
CA PRO A 163 -2.03 -4.54 -14.60
C PRO A 163 -1.87 -5.61 -13.50
N ILE A 164 -2.30 -5.33 -12.26
CA ILE A 164 -2.20 -6.27 -11.15
C ILE A 164 -3.09 -7.49 -11.39
N VAL A 165 -4.34 -7.30 -11.81
CA VAL A 165 -5.24 -8.41 -12.14
C VAL A 165 -4.65 -9.32 -13.23
N ARG A 166 -3.99 -8.74 -14.24
CA ARG A 166 -3.30 -9.53 -15.28
C ARG A 166 -2.14 -10.34 -14.71
N ILE A 167 -1.35 -9.77 -13.80
CA ILE A 167 -0.30 -10.50 -13.10
C ILE A 167 -0.90 -11.72 -12.38
N LEU A 168 -2.00 -11.56 -11.65
CA LEU A 168 -2.64 -12.70 -10.97
C LEU A 168 -3.07 -13.80 -11.95
N GLN A 169 -3.65 -13.42 -13.08
CA GLN A 169 -4.09 -14.36 -14.13
C GLN A 169 -2.92 -15.14 -14.76
N GLU A 170 -1.78 -14.48 -14.98
CA GLU A 170 -0.58 -15.12 -15.51
C GLU A 170 -0.04 -16.21 -14.56
N PHE A 171 -0.07 -15.96 -13.25
CA PHE A 171 0.39 -16.91 -12.24
C PHE A 171 -0.59 -18.08 -12.04
N ASP A 172 -1.90 -17.84 -12.12
CA ASP A 172 -2.90 -18.92 -12.06
C ASP A 172 -2.74 -19.88 -13.25
N GLN A 173 -2.59 -19.36 -14.46
CA GLN A 173 -2.41 -20.18 -15.68
C GLN A 173 -1.10 -20.97 -15.70
N SER A 174 -0.09 -20.53 -14.95
CA SER A 174 1.21 -21.20 -14.87
C SER A 174 1.25 -22.30 -13.79
N SER A 175 0.18 -22.44 -13.01
CA SER A 175 0.07 -23.43 -11.93
C SER A 175 -0.68 -24.70 -12.33
N ASP A 176 -1.18 -24.74 -13.58
CA ASP A 176 -1.76 -25.92 -14.27
C ASP A 176 -0.68 -26.64 -15.12
#